data_AF-A0A830GJD5-F1
#
_entry.id   AF-A0A830GJD5-F1
#
_cell.length_a   1.000
_cell.length_b   1.000
_cell.length_c   1.000
_cell.angle_alpha   90.00
_cell.angle_beta   90.00
_cell.angle_gamma   90.00
#
_symmetry.space_group_name_H-M   'P 1'
#
loop_
_entity.id
_entity.type
_entity.pdbx_description
1 polymer ?
#
loop_
_entity_poly.entity_id
_entity_poly.type
_entity_poly.pdbx_seq_one_letter_code
_entity_poly.pdbx_strand_id
1 'polypeptide(L)'
;MSVDDQPGLYVESTIIMTTVRVVAPFVLTFALFIMFHGADSPGGGFQGGVIAGSVVMMLAFAYGIESTRQWLDVRVVVALAAGGVLTFASIGLGTIVLGGQFLQYTEYEVFLSHASKYGIELVELGIGGIVASVAIGLFFLLAAGFGHVVDEEGEA
;
A
#
# COMPACT_ATOMS: atom_id res chain seq x y z
N MET A 1 -4.53 -39.88 -16.65
CA MET A 1 -4.69 -38.55 -16.05
C MET A 1 -3.39 -37.83 -16.32
N SER A 2 -3.36 -36.97 -17.34
CA SER A 2 -2.18 -36.18 -17.70
C SER A 2 -1.94 -35.11 -16.63
N VAL A 3 -0.67 -34.73 -16.46
CA VAL A 3 -0.15 -33.84 -15.41
C VAL A 3 -0.68 -32.39 -15.50
N ASP A 4 -1.52 -32.08 -16.51
CA ASP A 4 -2.01 -30.73 -16.82
C ASP A 4 -3.34 -30.32 -16.16
N ASP A 5 -4.04 -31.21 -15.45
CA ASP A 5 -5.26 -30.87 -14.70
C ASP A 5 -4.93 -30.46 -13.25
N GLN A 6 -4.13 -29.41 -13.07
CA GLN A 6 -4.14 -28.66 -11.81
C GLN A 6 -5.33 -27.71 -11.90
N PRO A 7 -6.46 -27.94 -11.19
CA PRO A 7 -7.49 -26.93 -11.11
C PRO A 7 -6.84 -25.69 -10.53
N GLY A 8 -6.78 -24.62 -11.32
CA GLY A 8 -6.30 -23.33 -10.81
C GLY A 8 -7.04 -23.05 -9.50
N LEU A 9 -6.34 -22.49 -8.51
CA LEU A 9 -6.88 -22.07 -7.19
C LEU A 9 -8.03 -21.04 -7.27
N TYR A 10 -8.54 -20.80 -8.47
CA TYR A 10 -9.53 -19.82 -8.84
C TYR A 10 -10.82 -20.53 -9.28
N VAL A 11 -11.89 -20.33 -8.51
CA VAL A 11 -13.25 -20.70 -8.93
C VAL A 11 -13.96 -19.41 -9.29
N GLU A 12 -14.30 -19.27 -10.57
CA GLU A 12 -14.99 -18.09 -11.09
C GLU A 12 -16.37 -17.97 -10.43
N SER A 13 -16.61 -16.86 -9.72
CA SER A 13 -17.85 -16.62 -8.99
C SER A 13 -18.40 -15.24 -9.31
N THR A 14 -19.49 -15.21 -10.05
CA THR A 14 -20.20 -13.97 -10.42
C THR A 14 -20.58 -13.14 -9.20
N ILE A 15 -20.93 -13.80 -8.08
CA ILE A 15 -21.30 -13.11 -6.84
C ILE A 15 -20.06 -12.41 -6.24
N ILE A 16 -18.92 -13.09 -6.13
CA ILE A 16 -17.68 -12.52 -5.58
C ILE A 16 -17.18 -11.39 -6.47
N MET A 17 -17.08 -11.62 -7.78
CA MET A 17 -16.64 -10.61 -8.75
C MET A 17 -17.51 -9.36 -8.73
N THR A 18 -18.84 -9.52 -8.71
CA THR A 18 -19.77 -8.38 -8.66
C THR A 18 -19.64 -7.64 -7.35
N THR A 19 -19.54 -8.36 -6.23
CA THR A 19 -19.39 -7.75 -4.90
C THR A 19 -18.10 -6.95 -4.82
N VAL A 20 -16.96 -7.53 -5.20
CA VAL A 20 -15.66 -6.83 -5.18
C VAL A 20 -15.67 -5.62 -6.10
N ARG A 21 -16.24 -5.71 -7.31
CA ARG A 21 -16.35 -4.58 -8.23
C ARG A 21 -17.09 -3.38 -7.63
N VAL A 22 -18.14 -3.64 -6.85
CA VAL A 22 -18.93 -2.59 -6.21
C VAL A 22 -18.26 -2.09 -4.94
N VAL A 23 -17.75 -2.99 -4.09
CA VAL A 23 -17.26 -2.66 -2.74
C VAL A 23 -15.85 -2.07 -2.73
N ALA A 24 -14.94 -2.54 -3.60
CA ALA A 24 -13.55 -2.08 -3.68
C ALA A 24 -13.38 -0.54 -3.71
N PRO A 25 -14.11 0.24 -4.56
CA PRO A 25 -13.97 1.69 -4.56
C PRO A 25 -14.39 2.35 -3.23
N PHE A 26 -15.38 1.80 -2.51
CA PHE A 26 -15.78 2.31 -1.20
C PHE A 26 -14.74 2.00 -0.14
N VAL A 27 -14.16 0.79 -0.15
CA VAL A 27 -13.08 0.40 0.77
C VAL A 27 -11.83 1.28 0.54
N LEU A 28 -11.48 1.53 -0.71
CA LEU A 28 -10.37 2.44 -1.05
C LEU A 28 -10.66 3.88 -0.61
N THR A 29 -11.89 4.36 -0.81
CA THR A 29 -12.30 5.69 -0.35
C THR A 29 -12.22 5.80 1.17
N PHE A 30 -12.64 4.76 1.89
CA PHE A 30 -12.53 4.70 3.34
C PHE A 30 -11.08 4.67 3.82
N ALA A 31 -10.20 3.92 3.13
CA ALA A 31 -8.76 3.94 3.40
C ALA A 31 -8.17 5.35 3.26
N LEU A 32 -8.52 6.05 2.17
CA LEU A 32 -8.12 7.44 1.94
C LEU A 32 -8.66 8.37 3.02
N PHE A 33 -9.94 8.23 3.39
CA PHE A 33 -10.53 9.01 4.47
C PHE A 33 -9.74 8.87 5.79
N ILE A 34 -9.40 7.64 6.18
CA ILE A 34 -8.59 7.37 7.39
C ILE A 34 -7.22 8.04 7.31
N MET A 35 -6.57 8.02 6.14
CA MET A 35 -5.25 8.65 5.97
C MET A 35 -5.32 10.18 5.98
N PHE A 36 -6.37 10.78 5.40
CA PHE A 36 -6.55 12.23 5.37
C PHE A 36 -7.03 12.82 6.71
N HIS A 37 -7.43 12.00 7.68
CA HIS A 37 -7.98 12.46 8.96
C HIS A 37 -7.23 11.88 10.17
N GLY A 38 -6.04 11.31 10.00
CA GLY A 38 -5.31 10.70 11.12
C GLY A 38 -4.75 11.71 12.14
N ALA A 39 -4.62 12.99 11.75
CA ALA A 39 -4.29 14.07 12.68
C ALA A 39 -5.43 14.37 13.68
N ASP A 40 -6.69 14.20 13.27
CA ASP A 40 -7.87 14.60 14.05
C ASP A 40 -8.62 13.40 14.65
N SER A 41 -8.37 12.18 14.18
CA SER A 41 -9.16 11.00 14.51
C SER A 41 -8.29 9.75 14.68
N PRO A 42 -8.74 8.74 15.47
CA PRO A 42 -8.05 7.46 15.55
C PRO A 42 -7.95 6.82 14.17
N GLY A 43 -6.74 6.52 13.72
CA GLY A 43 -6.53 6.20 12.32
C GLY A 43 -5.08 6.40 11.88
N GLY A 44 -4.95 6.93 10.66
CA GLY A 44 -3.69 7.38 10.09
C GLY A 44 -3.11 6.46 9.02
N GLY A 45 -1.87 6.76 8.65
CA GLY A 45 -1.18 6.16 7.51
C GLY A 45 -1.11 4.64 7.55
N PHE A 46 -0.74 4.05 8.69
CA PHE A 46 -0.58 2.60 8.78
C PHE A 46 -1.89 1.85 8.51
N GLN A 47 -2.96 2.20 9.23
CA GLN A 47 -4.24 1.50 9.12
C GLN A 47 -4.87 1.72 7.75
N GLY A 48 -4.84 2.96 7.25
CA GLY A 48 -5.31 3.28 5.91
C GLY A 48 -4.52 2.56 4.82
N GLY A 49 -3.20 2.48 4.94
CA GLY A 49 -2.33 1.73 4.03
C GLY A 49 -2.64 0.24 4.00
N VAL A 50 -2.88 -0.39 5.15
CA VAL A 50 -3.30 -1.81 5.22
C VAL A 50 -4.64 -2.01 4.50
N ILE A 51 -5.61 -1.12 4.71
CA ILE A 51 -6.92 -1.21 4.04
C ILE A 51 -6.77 -0.99 2.52
N ALA A 52 -5.93 -0.05 2.09
CA ALA A 52 -5.65 0.16 0.67
C ALA A 52 -4.97 -1.07 0.03
N GLY A 53 -4.01 -1.70 0.73
CA GLY A 53 -3.40 -2.95 0.28
C GLY A 53 -4.38 -4.12 0.19
N SER A 54 -5.35 -4.21 1.11
CA SER A 54 -6.37 -5.26 1.08
C SER A 54 -7.32 -5.14 -0.11
N VAL A 55 -7.54 -3.95 -0.66
CA VAL A 55 -8.28 -3.76 -1.92
C VAL A 55 -7.62 -4.52 -3.07
N VAL A 56 -6.29 -4.49 -3.17
CA VAL A 56 -5.55 -5.25 -4.18
C VAL A 56 -5.71 -6.76 -3.96
N MET A 57 -5.70 -7.21 -2.70
CA MET A 57 -5.93 -8.62 -2.37
C MET A 57 -7.37 -9.05 -2.73
N MET A 58 -8.37 -8.19 -2.51
CA MET A 58 -9.75 -8.45 -2.92
C MET A 58 -9.85 -8.63 -4.44
N LEU A 59 -9.17 -7.79 -5.22
CA LEU A 59 -9.11 -7.93 -6.68
C LEU A 59 -8.41 -9.24 -7.09
N ALA A 60 -7.31 -9.58 -6.44
CA ALA A 60 -6.57 -10.82 -6.68
C ALA A 60 -7.42 -12.07 -6.40
N PHE A 61 -8.22 -12.08 -5.33
CA PHE A 61 -9.13 -13.19 -5.05
C PHE A 61 -10.34 -13.23 -5.99
N ALA A 62 -10.84 -12.08 -6.45
CA ALA A 62 -12.00 -12.02 -7.34
C ALA A 62 -11.67 -12.33 -8.81
N TYR A 63 -10.50 -11.91 -9.30
CA TYR A 63 -10.14 -11.93 -10.72
C TYR A 63 -8.89 -12.76 -11.02
N GLY A 64 -8.27 -13.37 -10.00
CA GLY A 64 -7.07 -14.17 -10.11
C GLY A 64 -5.80 -13.38 -9.76
N ILE A 65 -4.88 -14.06 -9.06
CA ILE A 65 -3.64 -13.46 -8.56
C ILE A 65 -2.74 -13.03 -9.71
N GLU A 66 -2.52 -13.89 -10.71
CA GLU A 66 -1.65 -13.60 -11.84
C GLU A 66 -2.22 -12.49 -12.73
N SER A 67 -3.53 -12.52 -13.01
CA SER A 67 -4.23 -11.43 -13.72
C SER A 67 -4.06 -10.09 -13.01
N THR A 68 -4.18 -10.07 -11.68
CA THR A 68 -4.03 -8.84 -10.88
C THR A 68 -2.58 -8.39 -10.82
N ARG A 69 -1.62 -9.31 -10.74
CA ARG A 69 -0.18 -9.01 -10.80
C ARG A 69 0.21 -8.36 -12.13
N GLN A 70 -0.34 -8.85 -13.25
CA GLN A 70 -0.08 -8.30 -14.58
C GLN A 70 -0.75 -6.95 -14.80
N TRP A 71 -1.93 -6.73 -14.20
CA TRP A 71 -2.62 -5.44 -14.23
C TRP A 71 -1.89 -4.36 -13.41
N LEU A 72 -1.23 -4.77 -12.33
CA LEU A 72 -0.62 -3.87 -11.36
C LEU A 72 0.83 -3.54 -11.76
N ASP A 73 1.06 -2.28 -12.13
CA ASP A 73 2.42 -1.83 -12.47
C ASP A 73 3.31 -1.79 -11.21
N VAL A 74 4.28 -2.70 -11.15
CA VAL A 74 5.26 -2.77 -10.06
C VAL A 74 6.00 -1.44 -9.84
N ARG A 75 6.18 -0.63 -10.90
CA ARG A 75 6.83 0.68 -10.81
C ARG A 75 6.00 1.63 -9.96
N VAL A 76 4.68 1.56 -10.03
CA VAL A 76 3.78 2.38 -9.20
C VAL A 76 3.89 1.99 -7.73
N VAL A 77 3.94 0.70 -7.42
CA VAL A 77 4.13 0.22 -6.03
C VAL A 77 5.45 0.70 -5.46
N VAL A 78 6.53 0.54 -6.21
CA VAL A 78 7.87 1.00 -5.78
C VAL A 78 7.89 2.53 -5.66
N ALA A 79 7.25 3.24 -6.59
CA ALA A 79 7.15 4.70 -6.53
C ALA A 79 6.33 5.19 -5.33
N LEU A 80 5.26 4.49 -4.95
CA LEU A 80 4.48 4.81 -3.74
C LEU A 80 5.31 4.61 -2.47
N ALA A 81 6.05 3.51 -2.37
CA ALA A 81 6.95 3.27 -1.24
C ALA A 81 8.07 4.30 -1.18
N ALA A 82 8.79 4.51 -2.28
CA ALA A 82 9.88 5.47 -2.35
C ALA A 82 9.38 6.91 -2.12
N GLY A 83 8.26 7.29 -2.73
CA GLY A 83 7.61 8.58 -2.55
C GLY A 83 7.20 8.81 -1.10
N GLY A 84 6.64 7.80 -0.43
CA GLY A 84 6.31 7.88 0.98
C GLY A 84 7.54 8.10 1.88
N VAL A 85 8.64 7.37 1.63
CA VAL A 85 9.90 7.55 2.36
C VAL A 85 10.48 8.94 2.12
N LEU A 86 10.47 9.40 0.87
CA LEU A 86 10.95 10.73 0.51
C LEU A 86 10.10 11.83 1.15
N THR A 87 8.77 11.69 1.18
CA THR A 87 7.87 12.64 1.86
C THR A 87 8.16 12.69 3.36
N PHE A 88 8.27 11.54 4.03
CA PHE A 88 8.60 11.49 5.46
C PHE A 88 9.95 12.15 5.76
N ALA A 89 10.99 11.79 5.00
CA ALA A 89 12.33 12.31 5.18
C ALA A 89 12.41 13.81 4.85
N SER A 90 11.80 14.27 3.76
CA SER A 90 11.83 15.69 3.37
C SER A 90 11.11 16.59 4.37
N ILE A 91 9.93 16.18 4.86
CA ILE A 91 9.19 16.95 5.88
C ILE A 91 9.98 17.01 7.18
N GLY A 92 10.52 15.89 7.65
CA GLY A 92 11.27 15.86 8.91
C GLY A 92 12.65 16.51 8.85
N LEU A 93 13.35 16.40 7.72
CA LEU A 93 14.64 17.09 7.53
C LEU A 93 14.44 18.59 7.26
N GLY A 94 13.35 18.99 6.60
CA GLY A 94 13.08 20.40 6.34
C GLY A 94 12.88 21.21 7.63
N THR A 95 12.32 20.64 8.69
CA THR A 95 12.22 21.32 10.00
C THR A 95 13.60 21.54 10.63
N ILE A 96 14.54 20.61 10.41
CA ILE A 96 15.94 20.78 10.86
C ILE A 96 16.63 21.90 10.08
N VAL A 97 16.41 21.98 8.75
CA VAL A 97 16.97 23.07 7.93
C VAL A 97 16.46 24.44 8.39
N LEU A 98 15.24 24.51 8.91
CA LEU A 98 14.66 25.73 9.50
C LEU A 98 15.17 26.03 10.93
N GLY A 99 16.01 25.18 11.51
CA GLY A 99 16.58 25.36 12.85
C GLY A 99 15.82 24.66 13.98
N GLY A 100 14.79 23.87 13.66
CA GLY A 100 14.03 23.07 14.63
C GLY A 100 14.52 21.63 14.78
N GLN A 101 13.75 20.81 15.50
CA GLN A 101 13.96 19.37 15.63
C GLN A 101 13.27 18.59 14.50
N PHE A 102 13.66 17.32 14.31
CA PHE A 102 13.04 16.44 13.31
C PHE A 102 11.52 16.33 13.55
N LEU A 103 10.72 16.57 12.51
CA LEU A 103 9.24 16.59 12.56
C LEU A 103 8.64 17.62 13.55
N GLN A 104 9.38 18.68 13.88
CA GLN A 104 8.84 19.83 14.60
C GLN A 104 7.98 20.69 13.66
N TYR A 105 6.75 20.27 13.41
CA TYR A 105 5.90 20.87 12.38
C TYR A 105 5.59 22.36 12.59
N THR A 106 5.69 22.85 13.83
CA THR A 106 5.49 24.27 14.19
C THR A 106 6.42 25.21 13.41
N GLU A 107 7.61 24.74 13.01
CA GLU A 107 8.55 25.56 12.21
C GLU A 107 7.99 25.92 10.82
N TYR A 108 7.05 25.13 10.30
CA TYR A 108 6.39 25.42 9.03
C TYR A 108 5.23 26.42 9.15
N GLU A 109 4.77 26.74 10.37
CA GLU A 109 3.63 27.65 10.57
C GLU A 109 3.91 29.08 10.14
N VAL A 110 5.20 29.45 10.04
CA VAL A 110 5.64 30.74 9.50
C VAL A 110 5.25 30.89 8.01
N PHE A 111 5.13 29.78 7.27
CA PHE A 111 4.81 29.80 5.84
C PHE A 111 3.33 29.49 5.56
N LEU A 112 2.72 28.61 6.35
CA LEU A 112 1.35 28.15 6.16
C LEU A 112 0.64 28.05 7.51
N SER A 113 -0.52 28.71 7.64
CA SER A 113 -1.35 28.51 8.83
C SER A 113 -1.83 27.06 8.90
N HIS A 114 -1.85 26.48 10.10
CA HIS A 114 -2.18 25.06 10.33
C HIS A 114 -1.22 24.06 9.65
N ALA A 115 0.03 24.46 9.37
CA ALA A 115 1.05 23.57 8.81
C ALA A 115 1.26 22.30 9.65
N SER A 116 1.06 22.37 10.97
CA SER A 116 1.11 21.21 11.86
C SER A 116 0.13 20.12 11.46
N LYS A 117 -1.14 20.47 11.21
CA LYS A 117 -2.17 19.51 10.80
C LYS A 117 -1.85 18.91 9.44
N TYR A 118 -1.66 19.77 8.43
CA TYR A 118 -1.43 19.32 7.06
C TYR A 118 -0.10 18.57 6.91
N GLY A 119 0.91 18.93 7.70
CA GLY A 119 2.19 18.23 7.76
C GLY A 119 2.04 16.82 8.31
N ILE A 120 1.27 16.63 9.38
CA ILE A 120 0.95 15.30 9.93
C ILE A 120 0.18 14.48 8.89
N GLU A 121 -0.91 15.01 8.32
CA GLU A 121 -1.73 14.30 7.32
C GLU A 121 -0.90 13.90 6.08
N LEU A 122 -0.01 14.78 5.61
CA LEU A 122 0.87 14.48 4.47
C LEU A 122 1.90 13.39 4.79
N VAL A 123 2.48 13.41 6.00
CA VAL A 123 3.35 12.35 6.49
C VAL A 123 2.58 11.03 6.57
N GLU A 124 1.36 11.05 7.09
CA GLU A 124 0.51 9.87 7.20
C GLU A 124 0.14 9.28 5.84
N LEU A 125 -0.19 10.11 4.84
CA LEU A 125 -0.38 9.65 3.47
C LEU A 125 0.87 8.98 2.90
N GLY A 126 2.05 9.55 3.18
CA GLY A 126 3.34 8.96 2.80
C GLY A 126 3.53 7.58 3.44
N ILE A 127 3.31 7.47 4.74
CA ILE A 127 3.37 6.19 5.48
C ILE A 127 2.34 5.20 4.93
N GLY A 128 1.13 5.64 4.62
CA GLY A 128 0.10 4.79 4.04
C GLY A 128 0.48 4.23 2.68
N GLY A 129 1.12 5.03 1.82
CA GLY A 129 1.71 4.57 0.56
C GLY A 129 2.78 3.48 0.76
N ILE A 130 3.68 3.65 1.74
CA ILE A 130 4.68 2.63 2.10
C ILE A 130 3.99 1.34 2.55
N VAL A 131 3.06 1.44 3.49
CA VAL A 131 2.41 0.28 4.09
C VAL A 131 1.58 -0.49 3.07
N ALA A 132 0.81 0.20 2.22
CA ALA A 132 0.09 -0.43 1.11
C ALA A 132 1.05 -1.17 0.18
N SER A 133 2.16 -0.52 -0.18
CA SER A 133 3.16 -1.11 -1.08
C SER A 133 3.82 -2.37 -0.51
N VAL A 134 4.19 -2.33 0.78
CA VAL A 134 4.74 -3.48 1.48
C VAL A 134 3.71 -4.60 1.59
N ALA A 135 2.45 -4.29 1.94
CA ALA A 135 1.39 -5.29 2.04
C ALA A 135 1.14 -5.99 0.69
N ILE A 136 1.07 -5.22 -0.40
CA ILE A 136 0.92 -5.74 -1.77
C ILE A 136 2.13 -6.61 -2.15
N GLY A 137 3.35 -6.12 -1.88
CA GLY A 137 4.58 -6.86 -2.18
C GLY A 137 4.67 -8.18 -1.43
N LEU A 138 4.39 -8.17 -0.12
CA LEU A 138 4.35 -9.38 0.70
C LEU A 138 3.27 -10.35 0.23
N PHE A 139 2.09 -9.87 -0.14
CA PHE A 139 1.02 -10.70 -0.68
C PHE A 139 1.46 -11.44 -1.94
N PHE A 140 2.03 -10.75 -2.92
CA PHE A 140 2.50 -11.40 -4.16
C PHE A 140 3.73 -12.29 -3.94
N LEU A 141 4.61 -11.94 -3.01
CA LEU A 141 5.75 -12.78 -2.63
C LEU A 141 5.28 -14.10 -2.04
N LEU A 142 4.32 -14.06 -1.11
CA LEU A 142 3.74 -15.26 -0.51
C LEU A 142 2.95 -16.09 -1.52
N ALA A 143 2.20 -15.42 -2.41
CA ALA A 143 1.41 -16.08 -3.44
C ALA A 143 2.27 -16.81 -4.50
N ALA A 144 3.51 -16.35 -4.74
CA ALA A 144 4.44 -17.03 -5.65
C ALA A 144 4.95 -18.37 -5.11
N GLY A 145 4.90 -18.58 -3.78
CA GLY A 145 5.43 -19.77 -3.12
C GLY A 145 6.97 -19.84 -3.10
N PHE A 146 7.53 -20.76 -2.33
CA PHE A 146 8.98 -20.90 -2.12
C PHE A 146 9.68 -21.78 -3.17
N GLY A 147 9.06 -22.03 -4.33
CA GLY A 147 9.54 -23.00 -5.33
C GLY A 147 10.91 -22.67 -5.95
N HIS A 148 11.35 -21.41 -5.89
CA HIS A 148 12.62 -20.97 -6.50
C HIS A 148 13.87 -21.16 -5.63
N VAL A 149 13.77 -21.76 -4.43
CA VAL A 149 14.93 -21.93 -3.53
C VAL A 149 15.59 -23.31 -3.67
N VAL A 150 14.94 -24.27 -4.35
CA VAL A 150 15.42 -25.67 -4.41
C VAL A 150 16.17 -26.00 -5.72
N ASP A 151 16.01 -25.20 -6.77
CA ASP A 151 16.58 -25.53 -8.09
C ASP A 151 18.04 -25.07 -8.26
N GLU A 152 18.59 -24.21 -7.38
CA GLU A 152 20.00 -23.77 -7.45
C GLU A 152 21.00 -24.72 -6.75
N GLU A 153 20.53 -25.63 -5.89
CA GLU A 153 21.41 -26.60 -5.18
C GLU A 153 21.56 -27.94 -5.94
N GLY A 154 20.89 -28.11 -7.09
CA GLY A 154 20.86 -29.36 -7.85
C GLY A 154 21.81 -29.45 -9.06
N GLU A 155 22.55 -28.39 -9.39
CA GLU A 155 23.43 -28.34 -10.57
C GLU A 155 24.94 -28.21 -10.23
N ALA A 156 25.37 -28.75 -9.08
CA ALA A 156 26.79 -28.85 -8.71
C ALA A 156 27.32 -30.29 -8.73
#